data_AF-A0A964AUR8-F1
#
_entry.id   AF-A0A964AUR8-F1
#
_cell.length_a   1.000
_cell.length_b   1.000
_cell.length_c   1.000
_cell.angle_alpha   90.00
_cell.angle_beta   90.00
_cell.angle_gamma   90.00
#
_symmetry.space_group_name_H-M   'P 1'
#
loop_
_entity.id
_entity.type
_entity.pdbx_description
1 polymer ?
#
loop_
_entity_poly.entity_id
_entity_poly.type
_entity_poly.pdbx_seq_one_letter_code
_entity_poly.pdbx_strand_id
1 'polypeptide(L)'
;MRPLILALLPLALLACKDSPNTDDTGPIGAVDEDGDGFTVDVDCDDNDAAVHPEATEVCDGIDNNCDSAVDEGVTTTFYTDADGDLYGDAASPVEACEAPEGAVSDATDCDDGDAAVNPAAVEVCDGIDNDCDALIDDADDSVDLSTTTSWYTDADGDGHGDPDLSTLACTPPSGTVAVGDDCDDNDAAISPSATEICNDVDDDCDGLTDDDDDSLDLGTAASWYPDTDGDAYGDAAFSATACDAPAGYVADATDCDDGDAAINPGATEVCNDVDDDCDGDTDDADGSLDLSTASSWYADSDGDNYGDAASSTLACDQPSATVSDSTDCDDSDSTSYPGATEACDGADNDCDGVVDDGLLGTGAACPAASCDDVLADNSASADGSYYLDPDGTGTGTLFECDMTTDGGGWTLVLSWDRENDGDSQADFEAVLTENYNSMDEWIEGGTYIQWSDYNATGDAMDFEGAIDVPNSGDVMLDLDYYGYSMEQSGIFFWVDANGTPSDIYCQAPNTDCYTGNYTGAYDATEWGLQPYTCGVEATGTISLDTVFTDSFGANVDAFSITGFQCDRNHGDYSRLYSFAVWVR
;
A
#
# COMPACT_ATOMS: atom_id res chain seq x y z
N MET A 1 -67.91 -68.11 -20.62
CA MET A 1 -69.21 -68.44 -20.00
C MET A 1 -69.54 -69.91 -20.22
N ARG A 2 -70.35 -70.50 -19.34
CA ARG A 2 -70.73 -71.92 -19.22
C ARG A 2 -71.37 -72.56 -20.48
N PRO A 3 -71.48 -73.91 -20.51
CA PRO A 3 -71.59 -74.81 -21.68
C PRO A 3 -73.04 -75.23 -22.03
N LEU A 4 -73.25 -76.01 -23.10
CA LEU A 4 -74.49 -76.78 -23.37
C LEU A 4 -74.20 -77.87 -24.43
N ILE A 5 -74.17 -79.17 -24.13
CA ILE A 5 -75.28 -80.15 -24.12
C ILE A 5 -76.21 -80.05 -25.34
N LEU A 6 -76.29 -81.12 -26.15
CA LEU A 6 -77.56 -81.50 -26.77
C LEU A 6 -77.70 -83.02 -26.93
N ALA A 7 -78.89 -83.49 -26.59
CA ALA A 7 -79.31 -84.87 -26.50
C ALA A 7 -80.47 -85.14 -27.47
N LEU A 8 -80.46 -86.36 -28.05
CA LEU A 8 -81.58 -87.29 -28.23
C LEU A 8 -82.85 -86.91 -29.03
N LEU A 9 -83.16 -87.83 -29.98
CA LEU A 9 -84.46 -88.49 -30.27
C LEU A 9 -85.41 -87.87 -31.35
N PRO A 10 -86.42 -88.63 -31.88
CA PRO A 10 -86.37 -89.67 -32.92
C PRO A 10 -87.46 -89.48 -34.00
N LEU A 11 -87.63 -90.42 -34.96
CA LEU A 11 -88.97 -90.73 -35.48
C LEU A 11 -89.06 -92.14 -36.09
N ALA A 12 -90.24 -92.74 -35.96
CA ALA A 12 -90.50 -94.16 -36.13
C ALA A 12 -91.58 -94.41 -37.21
N LEU A 13 -91.49 -95.60 -37.84
CA LEU A 13 -92.57 -96.58 -38.11
C LEU A 13 -93.78 -96.24 -39.03
N LEU A 14 -94.04 -97.15 -40.00
CA LEU A 14 -95.31 -97.81 -40.44
C LEU A 14 -95.36 -97.99 -41.99
N ALA A 15 -95.37 -99.23 -42.53
CA ALA A 15 -96.51 -100.14 -42.81
C ALA A 15 -97.39 -99.69 -44.01
N CYS A 16 -98.00 -100.48 -44.91
CA CYS A 16 -98.43 -101.88 -45.07
C CYS A 16 -98.83 -102.07 -46.58
N LYS A 17 -98.58 -103.21 -47.27
CA LYS A 17 -99.46 -104.40 -47.47
C LYS A 17 -100.65 -104.26 -48.48
N ASP A 18 -100.68 -105.06 -49.57
CA ASP A 18 -101.68 -106.14 -49.84
C ASP A 18 -101.70 -106.69 -51.30
N SER A 19 -101.32 -107.98 -51.46
CA SER A 19 -101.98 -109.17 -52.08
C SER A 19 -102.92 -109.06 -53.33
N PRO A 20 -103.32 -110.17 -54.01
CA PRO A 20 -102.61 -111.34 -54.58
C PRO A 20 -103.07 -111.71 -56.03
N ASN A 21 -102.49 -112.79 -56.61
CA ASN A 21 -103.11 -113.82 -57.49
C ASN A 21 -102.60 -114.00 -58.96
N THR A 22 -101.97 -115.17 -59.17
CA THR A 22 -102.04 -116.17 -60.29
C THR A 22 -101.73 -115.82 -61.76
N ASP A 23 -100.75 -116.58 -62.26
CA ASP A 23 -100.72 -117.38 -63.51
C ASP A 23 -99.95 -116.87 -64.75
N ASP A 24 -98.87 -117.60 -65.01
CA ASP A 24 -98.36 -118.14 -66.29
C ASP A 24 -97.40 -117.36 -67.25
N THR A 25 -96.25 -118.03 -67.46
CA THR A 25 -95.26 -118.04 -68.58
C THR A 25 -94.04 -117.07 -68.67
N GLY A 26 -92.85 -117.57 -68.25
CA GLY A 26 -91.59 -117.61 -69.06
C GLY A 26 -90.49 -116.50 -68.92
N PRO A 27 -89.17 -116.82 -68.97
CA PRO A 27 -88.05 -115.96 -68.52
C PRO A 27 -87.24 -115.24 -69.64
N ILE A 28 -86.52 -114.17 -69.28
CA ILE A 28 -85.40 -113.55 -70.03
C ILE A 28 -84.21 -113.36 -69.06
N GLY A 29 -83.02 -113.84 -69.43
CA GLY A 29 -81.79 -113.74 -68.62
C GLY A 29 -81.07 -112.40 -68.82
N ALA A 30 -80.31 -111.99 -67.80
CA ALA A 30 -79.41 -110.83 -67.82
C ALA A 30 -78.29 -111.02 -68.85
N VAL A 31 -77.87 -109.93 -69.47
CA VAL A 31 -76.82 -109.85 -70.51
C VAL A 31 -75.60 -109.18 -69.87
N ASP A 32 -74.41 -109.61 -70.30
CA ASP A 32 -73.09 -109.02 -70.07
C ASP A 32 -72.71 -108.44 -71.45
N GLU A 33 -72.79 -107.11 -71.61
CA GLU A 33 -72.76 -106.46 -72.92
C GLU A 33 -71.34 -106.10 -73.38
N ASP A 34 -70.37 -105.91 -72.47
CA ASP A 34 -68.97 -105.61 -72.78
C ASP A 34 -68.01 -106.82 -72.68
N GLY A 35 -68.44 -107.92 -72.05
CA GLY A 35 -67.73 -109.20 -72.00
C GLY A 35 -66.63 -109.28 -70.95
N ASP A 36 -66.66 -108.47 -69.90
CA ASP A 36 -65.67 -108.46 -68.82
C ASP A 36 -65.91 -109.58 -67.77
N GLY A 37 -67.09 -110.19 -67.81
CA GLY A 37 -67.52 -111.31 -66.96
C GLY A 37 -68.40 -110.91 -65.77
N PHE A 38 -68.71 -109.63 -65.60
CA PHE A 38 -69.73 -109.12 -64.70
C PHE A 38 -71.01 -108.84 -65.51
N THR A 39 -72.14 -108.79 -64.81
CA THR A 39 -73.45 -108.54 -65.43
C THR A 39 -74.06 -107.31 -64.78
N VAL A 40 -75.00 -106.65 -65.48
CA VAL A 40 -75.71 -105.42 -65.05
C VAL A 40 -76.26 -105.39 -63.60
N ASP A 41 -76.34 -106.51 -62.89
CA ASP A 41 -76.72 -106.57 -61.48
C ASP A 41 -75.58 -106.29 -60.48
N VAL A 42 -74.32 -106.29 -60.94
CA VAL A 42 -73.11 -106.00 -60.14
C VAL A 42 -72.16 -105.03 -60.84
N ASP A 43 -72.23 -104.93 -62.16
CA ASP A 43 -71.49 -103.96 -62.96
C ASP A 43 -72.20 -102.60 -62.98
N CYS A 44 -71.49 -101.55 -62.59
CA CYS A 44 -72.02 -100.19 -62.55
C CYS A 44 -72.02 -99.50 -63.93
N ASP A 45 -71.29 -100.01 -64.93
CA ASP A 45 -71.46 -99.70 -66.37
C ASP A 45 -71.16 -100.92 -67.25
N ASP A 46 -72.18 -101.78 -67.44
CA ASP A 46 -72.19 -103.02 -68.25
C ASP A 46 -71.81 -102.84 -69.74
N ASN A 47 -71.37 -101.63 -70.17
CA ASN A 47 -70.84 -101.34 -71.50
C ASN A 47 -69.34 -100.97 -71.51
N ASP A 48 -68.67 -100.89 -70.35
CA ASP A 48 -67.25 -100.57 -70.22
C ASP A 48 -66.50 -101.60 -69.36
N ALA A 49 -65.76 -102.49 -70.04
CA ALA A 49 -64.97 -103.55 -69.40
C ALA A 49 -63.84 -103.07 -68.45
N ALA A 50 -63.62 -101.75 -68.30
CA ALA A 50 -62.74 -101.17 -67.30
C ALA A 50 -63.45 -100.79 -65.99
N VAL A 51 -64.77 -100.91 -65.93
CA VAL A 51 -65.64 -100.52 -64.82
C VAL A 51 -66.32 -101.77 -64.28
N HIS A 52 -65.83 -102.31 -63.17
CA HIS A 52 -66.38 -103.52 -62.55
C HIS A 52 -65.89 -103.70 -61.11
N PRO A 53 -66.57 -104.51 -60.26
CA PRO A 53 -66.22 -104.73 -58.84
C PRO A 53 -64.78 -105.14 -58.47
N GLU A 54 -63.95 -105.50 -59.45
CA GLU A 54 -62.55 -105.91 -59.27
C GLU A 54 -61.56 -105.00 -60.02
N ALA A 55 -62.01 -103.91 -60.63
CA ALA A 55 -61.15 -102.96 -61.30
C ALA A 55 -60.26 -102.22 -60.29
N THR A 56 -59.14 -101.69 -60.75
CA THR A 56 -58.32 -100.77 -59.94
C THR A 56 -58.75 -99.36 -60.26
N GLU A 57 -58.98 -98.55 -59.23
CA GLU A 57 -59.27 -97.12 -59.41
C GLU A 57 -58.20 -96.44 -60.26
N VAL A 58 -58.67 -95.60 -61.17
CA VAL A 58 -57.89 -94.67 -61.97
C VAL A 58 -58.53 -93.31 -61.75
N CYS A 59 -57.72 -92.27 -61.51
CA CYS A 59 -58.24 -90.93 -61.23
C CYS A 59 -58.84 -90.30 -62.50
N ASP A 60 -60.04 -90.70 -62.88
CA ASP A 60 -60.74 -90.33 -64.12
C ASP A 60 -62.19 -89.87 -63.88
N GLY A 61 -62.62 -89.80 -62.63
CA GLY A 61 -63.96 -89.35 -62.23
C GLY A 61 -65.03 -90.43 -62.35
N ILE A 62 -64.65 -91.68 -62.61
CA ILE A 62 -65.52 -92.85 -62.68
C ILE A 62 -65.22 -93.74 -61.47
N ASP A 63 -66.26 -94.28 -60.85
CA ASP A 63 -66.13 -95.37 -59.85
C ASP A 63 -65.75 -96.65 -60.63
N ASN A 64 -64.46 -96.89 -60.85
CA ASN A 64 -64.01 -98.01 -61.67
C ASN A 64 -64.32 -99.33 -60.99
N ASN A 65 -64.23 -99.40 -59.66
CA ASN A 65 -64.39 -100.62 -58.88
C ASN A 65 -65.81 -100.85 -58.33
N CYS A 66 -66.77 -100.02 -58.73
CA CYS A 66 -68.18 -100.06 -58.34
C CYS A 66 -68.45 -100.14 -56.83
N ASP A 67 -67.56 -99.59 -55.98
CA ASP A 67 -67.72 -99.60 -54.52
C ASP A 67 -68.47 -98.37 -53.96
N SER A 68 -68.93 -97.50 -54.87
CA SER A 68 -69.61 -96.23 -54.62
C SER A 68 -68.74 -95.10 -54.07
N ALA A 69 -67.43 -95.29 -53.95
CA ALA A 69 -66.46 -94.21 -53.94
C ALA A 69 -65.94 -93.98 -55.36
N VAL A 70 -65.52 -92.74 -55.65
CA VAL A 70 -65.00 -92.36 -56.97
C VAL A 70 -63.57 -91.95 -56.74
N ASP A 71 -62.64 -92.54 -57.48
CA ASP A 71 -61.20 -92.24 -57.47
C ASP A 71 -60.53 -92.42 -56.09
N GLU A 72 -61.04 -93.28 -55.19
CA GLU A 72 -60.47 -93.40 -53.85
C GLU A 72 -59.07 -94.04 -53.87
N GLY A 73 -58.15 -93.45 -53.10
CA GLY A 73 -56.78 -93.93 -53.00
C GLY A 73 -55.88 -93.61 -54.20
N VAL A 74 -56.38 -92.89 -55.21
CA VAL A 74 -55.62 -92.42 -56.37
C VAL A 74 -55.60 -90.90 -56.55
N THR A 75 -56.25 -90.14 -55.66
CA THR A 75 -56.19 -88.68 -55.60
C THR A 75 -54.85 -88.15 -55.08
N THR A 76 -54.54 -86.91 -55.42
CA THR A 76 -53.45 -86.12 -54.82
C THR A 76 -54.01 -85.01 -53.93
N THR A 77 -53.32 -84.73 -52.84
CA THR A 77 -53.66 -83.62 -51.95
C THR A 77 -53.16 -82.30 -52.53
N PHE A 78 -54.08 -81.35 -52.71
CA PHE A 78 -53.81 -79.93 -52.96
C PHE A 78 -54.24 -79.11 -51.75
N TYR A 79 -53.87 -77.84 -51.71
CA TYR A 79 -54.14 -76.91 -50.61
C TYR A 79 -54.79 -75.67 -51.18
N THR A 80 -55.79 -75.13 -50.49
CA THR A 80 -56.49 -73.91 -50.94
C THR A 80 -55.49 -72.76 -50.96
N ASP A 81 -55.51 -71.97 -52.04
CA ASP A 81 -54.74 -70.73 -52.26
C ASP A 81 -55.77 -69.60 -52.40
N ALA A 82 -56.07 -68.93 -51.29
CA ALA A 82 -57.18 -67.98 -51.20
C ALA A 82 -56.79 -66.54 -51.57
N ASP A 83 -55.51 -66.18 -51.50
CA ASP A 83 -55.00 -64.86 -51.89
C ASP A 83 -54.35 -64.82 -53.30
N GLY A 84 -54.04 -65.99 -53.87
CA GLY A 84 -53.59 -66.16 -55.24
C GLY A 84 -52.08 -66.04 -55.45
N ASP A 85 -51.27 -66.28 -54.42
CA ASP A 85 -49.80 -66.15 -54.48
C ASP A 85 -49.04 -67.44 -54.88
N LEU A 86 -49.79 -68.53 -55.08
CA LEU A 86 -49.35 -69.88 -55.46
C LEU A 86 -48.78 -70.74 -54.33
N TYR A 87 -48.91 -70.30 -53.08
CA TYR A 87 -48.75 -71.11 -51.88
C TYR A 87 -50.15 -71.37 -51.28
N GLY A 88 -50.32 -72.44 -50.51
CA GLY A 88 -51.64 -72.79 -49.98
C GLY A 88 -51.61 -73.26 -48.53
N ASP A 89 -52.76 -73.15 -47.87
CA ASP A 89 -52.95 -73.46 -46.44
C ASP A 89 -52.92 -74.97 -46.16
N ALA A 90 -51.89 -75.42 -45.43
CA ALA A 90 -51.77 -76.81 -44.97
C ALA A 90 -52.98 -77.32 -44.15
N ALA A 91 -53.74 -76.43 -43.50
CA ALA A 91 -54.93 -76.77 -42.74
C ALA A 91 -56.19 -76.93 -43.62
N SER A 92 -56.11 -76.58 -44.90
CA SER A 92 -57.21 -76.63 -45.87
C SER A 92 -56.90 -77.57 -47.06
N PRO A 93 -56.64 -78.87 -46.82
CA PRO A 93 -56.36 -79.83 -47.89
C PRO A 93 -57.62 -80.18 -48.70
N VAL A 94 -57.43 -80.37 -50.00
CA VAL A 94 -58.43 -80.80 -50.97
C VAL A 94 -57.87 -81.97 -51.78
N GLU A 95 -58.57 -83.11 -51.76
CA GLU A 95 -58.21 -84.28 -52.57
C GLU A 95 -58.80 -84.16 -53.99
N ALA A 96 -57.96 -84.24 -55.01
CA ALA A 96 -58.37 -84.22 -56.41
C ALA A 96 -57.34 -84.89 -57.34
N CYS A 97 -57.75 -85.23 -58.56
CA CYS A 97 -56.86 -85.80 -59.60
C CYS A 97 -55.91 -84.75 -60.21
N GLU A 98 -56.38 -83.51 -60.31
CA GLU A 98 -55.63 -82.34 -60.77
C GLU A 98 -55.95 -81.16 -59.85
N ALA A 99 -55.07 -80.17 -59.80
CA ALA A 99 -55.21 -79.01 -58.92
C ALA A 99 -56.55 -78.28 -59.20
N PRO A 100 -57.48 -78.23 -58.22
CA PRO A 100 -58.70 -77.46 -58.35
C PRO A 100 -58.41 -75.96 -58.57
N GLU A 101 -59.35 -75.22 -59.15
CA GLU A 101 -59.23 -73.76 -59.27
C GLU A 101 -59.12 -73.12 -57.87
N GLY A 102 -58.07 -72.34 -57.64
CA GLY A 102 -57.77 -71.77 -56.32
C GLY A 102 -57.15 -72.76 -55.34
N ALA A 103 -56.48 -73.82 -55.83
CA ALA A 103 -55.69 -74.72 -55.01
C ALA A 103 -54.36 -75.06 -55.68
N VAL A 104 -53.31 -75.22 -54.87
CA VAL A 104 -51.94 -75.50 -55.28
C VAL A 104 -51.36 -76.71 -54.57
N SER A 105 -50.26 -77.26 -55.09
CA SER A 105 -49.60 -78.42 -54.47
C SER A 105 -48.69 -78.05 -53.30
N ASP A 106 -48.30 -76.77 -53.20
CA ASP A 106 -47.43 -76.30 -52.14
C ASP A 106 -48.27 -75.89 -50.92
N ALA A 107 -47.85 -76.33 -49.73
CA ALA A 107 -48.64 -76.25 -48.51
C ALA A 107 -48.01 -75.32 -47.46
N THR A 108 -47.11 -74.45 -47.91
CA THR A 108 -46.16 -73.74 -47.04
C THR A 108 -46.58 -72.31 -46.74
N ASP A 109 -47.80 -71.93 -47.13
CA ASP A 109 -48.37 -70.63 -46.78
C ASP A 109 -48.73 -70.59 -45.29
N CYS A 110 -48.30 -69.52 -44.61
CA CYS A 110 -48.60 -69.28 -43.21
C CYS A 110 -49.75 -68.27 -42.97
N ASP A 111 -50.15 -67.49 -43.97
CA ASP A 111 -51.35 -66.65 -43.97
C ASP A 111 -51.99 -66.54 -45.37
N ASP A 112 -52.79 -67.56 -45.72
CA ASP A 112 -53.58 -67.71 -46.97
C ASP A 112 -54.59 -66.57 -47.24
N GLY A 113 -54.61 -65.53 -46.41
CA GLY A 113 -55.37 -64.31 -46.61
C GLY A 113 -54.54 -63.11 -47.10
N ASP A 114 -53.21 -63.21 -47.16
CA ASP A 114 -52.30 -62.12 -47.50
C ASP A 114 -51.15 -62.56 -48.42
N ALA A 115 -51.26 -62.23 -49.71
CA ALA A 115 -50.27 -62.57 -50.74
C ALA A 115 -48.86 -61.96 -50.55
N ALA A 116 -48.66 -61.13 -49.52
CA ALA A 116 -47.34 -60.66 -49.09
C ALA A 116 -46.67 -61.56 -48.05
N VAL A 117 -47.38 -62.59 -47.55
CA VAL A 117 -46.97 -63.49 -46.48
C VAL A 117 -46.85 -64.91 -47.05
N ASN A 118 -45.68 -65.24 -47.57
CA ASN A 118 -45.41 -66.56 -48.14
C ASN A 118 -43.92 -66.87 -48.18
N PRO A 119 -43.52 -68.14 -48.40
CA PRO A 119 -42.11 -68.56 -48.42
C PRO A 119 -41.17 -67.90 -49.41
N ALA A 120 -41.67 -67.07 -50.33
CA ALA A 120 -40.86 -66.29 -51.26
C ALA A 120 -40.88 -64.78 -50.96
N ALA A 121 -41.63 -64.34 -49.94
CA ALA A 121 -41.61 -62.98 -49.47
C ALA A 121 -40.26 -62.64 -48.82
N VAL A 122 -40.04 -61.34 -48.60
CA VAL A 122 -38.90 -60.84 -47.84
C VAL A 122 -39.45 -60.35 -46.52
N GLU A 123 -38.83 -60.78 -45.43
CA GLU A 123 -39.18 -60.31 -44.10
C GLU A 123 -38.97 -58.79 -43.96
N VAL A 124 -39.94 -58.10 -43.39
CA VAL A 124 -39.88 -56.65 -43.13
C VAL A 124 -40.21 -56.36 -41.68
N CYS A 125 -39.77 -55.20 -41.15
CA CYS A 125 -40.06 -54.81 -39.77
C CYS A 125 -41.53 -54.41 -39.54
N ASP A 126 -42.46 -55.37 -39.48
CA ASP A 126 -43.89 -55.14 -39.26
C ASP A 126 -44.53 -56.04 -38.17
N GLY A 127 -43.76 -56.95 -37.57
CA GLY A 127 -44.22 -57.87 -36.53
C GLY A 127 -44.95 -59.11 -37.04
N ILE A 128 -44.88 -59.41 -38.34
CA ILE A 128 -45.46 -60.58 -39.00
C ILE A 128 -44.31 -61.42 -39.60
N ASP A 129 -44.44 -62.74 -39.56
CA ASP A 129 -43.55 -63.67 -40.28
C ASP A 129 -43.93 -63.64 -41.76
N ASN A 130 -43.33 -62.74 -42.55
CA ASN A 130 -43.69 -62.56 -43.96
C ASN A 130 -43.20 -63.73 -44.81
N ASP A 131 -42.06 -64.35 -44.49
CA ASP A 131 -41.46 -65.42 -45.31
C ASP A 131 -41.75 -66.86 -44.80
N CYS A 132 -42.63 -66.98 -43.82
CA CYS A 132 -43.14 -68.25 -43.28
C CYS A 132 -42.05 -69.22 -42.77
N ASP A 133 -40.90 -68.72 -42.33
CA ASP A 133 -39.80 -69.52 -41.81
C ASP A 133 -39.84 -69.71 -40.27
N ALA A 134 -40.85 -69.10 -39.62
CA ALA A 134 -41.10 -69.03 -38.19
C ALA A 134 -40.18 -68.08 -37.39
N LEU A 135 -39.39 -67.25 -38.06
CA LEU A 135 -38.68 -66.12 -37.50
C LEU A 135 -39.46 -64.83 -37.84
N ILE A 136 -39.35 -63.82 -36.97
CA ILE A 136 -40.07 -62.55 -37.13
C ILE A 136 -39.09 -61.42 -36.83
N ASP A 137 -39.07 -60.40 -37.67
CA ASP A 137 -38.32 -59.15 -37.52
C ASP A 137 -36.84 -59.42 -37.11
N ASP A 138 -36.43 -58.93 -35.94
CA ASP A 138 -35.06 -59.03 -35.40
C ASP A 138 -34.60 -60.49 -35.13
N ALA A 139 -35.53 -61.46 -35.15
CA ALA A 139 -35.19 -62.87 -35.03
C ALA A 139 -34.84 -63.52 -36.38
N ASP A 140 -35.16 -62.87 -37.50
CA ASP A 140 -34.88 -63.33 -38.86
C ASP A 140 -33.64 -62.62 -39.45
N ASP A 141 -32.67 -63.42 -39.90
CA ASP A 141 -31.46 -62.93 -40.58
C ASP A 141 -31.74 -62.44 -42.02
N SER A 142 -32.93 -62.72 -42.57
CA SER A 142 -33.35 -62.39 -43.93
C SER A 142 -34.01 -61.00 -44.07
N VAL A 143 -34.30 -60.34 -42.94
CA VAL A 143 -35.02 -59.06 -42.85
C VAL A 143 -34.47 -57.97 -43.77
N ASP A 144 -35.37 -57.24 -44.45
CA ASP A 144 -35.04 -56.08 -45.26
C ASP A 144 -34.57 -54.92 -44.37
N LEU A 145 -33.24 -54.77 -44.30
CA LEU A 145 -32.57 -53.70 -43.57
C LEU A 145 -33.04 -52.29 -43.95
N SER A 146 -33.67 -52.07 -45.12
CA SER A 146 -34.23 -50.77 -45.48
C SER A 146 -35.50 -50.38 -44.70
N THR A 147 -36.11 -51.35 -44.02
CA THR A 147 -37.28 -51.16 -43.15
C THR A 147 -36.92 -51.03 -41.66
N THR A 148 -35.64 -51.21 -41.32
CA THR A 148 -35.14 -51.08 -39.95
C THR A 148 -34.97 -49.62 -39.52
N THR A 149 -34.96 -49.39 -38.20
CA THR A 149 -34.67 -48.08 -37.61
C THR A 149 -33.24 -48.08 -37.05
N SER A 150 -32.55 -46.94 -37.15
CA SER A 150 -31.29 -46.73 -36.44
C SER A 150 -31.56 -46.51 -34.95
N TRP A 151 -30.95 -47.33 -34.12
CA TRP A 151 -30.95 -47.21 -32.68
C TRP A 151 -29.53 -46.89 -32.20
N TYR A 152 -29.38 -45.78 -31.49
CA TYR A 152 -28.11 -45.27 -30.97
C TYR A 152 -27.91 -45.77 -29.55
N THR A 153 -26.69 -46.13 -29.18
CA THR A 153 -26.39 -46.52 -27.80
C THR A 153 -26.67 -45.33 -26.89
N ASP A 154 -27.35 -45.59 -25.78
CA ASP A 154 -27.67 -44.63 -24.72
C ASP A 154 -27.04 -45.18 -23.44
N ALA A 155 -25.78 -44.83 -23.21
CA ALA A 155 -24.98 -45.45 -22.17
C ALA A 155 -25.21 -44.85 -20.77
N ASP A 156 -25.64 -43.60 -20.67
CA ASP A 156 -25.95 -42.92 -19.41
C ASP A 156 -27.45 -42.88 -19.05
N GLY A 157 -28.35 -43.14 -20.01
CA GLY A 157 -29.78 -43.29 -19.82
C GLY A 157 -30.58 -41.98 -19.85
N ASP A 158 -30.08 -40.93 -20.50
CA ASP A 158 -30.74 -39.62 -20.56
C ASP A 158 -31.81 -39.52 -21.67
N GLY A 159 -31.79 -40.46 -22.64
CA GLY A 159 -32.73 -40.53 -23.76
C GLY A 159 -32.19 -40.02 -25.09
N HIS A 160 -30.99 -39.47 -25.10
CA HIS A 160 -30.14 -39.19 -26.25
C HIS A 160 -29.10 -40.31 -26.38
N GLY A 161 -28.46 -40.44 -27.53
CA GLY A 161 -27.49 -41.50 -27.75
C GLY A 161 -26.40 -41.10 -28.71
N ASP A 162 -25.30 -41.84 -28.67
CA ASP A 162 -24.09 -41.54 -29.44
C ASP A 162 -24.38 -41.60 -30.97
N PRO A 163 -24.31 -40.47 -31.71
CA PRO A 163 -24.53 -40.42 -33.16
C PRO A 163 -23.60 -41.33 -33.97
N ASP A 164 -22.41 -41.62 -33.45
CA ASP A 164 -21.39 -42.45 -34.09
C ASP A 164 -21.53 -43.94 -33.75
N LEU A 165 -22.36 -44.30 -32.75
CA LEU A 165 -22.58 -45.67 -32.30
C LEU A 165 -24.05 -46.13 -32.46
N SER A 166 -24.44 -46.40 -33.70
CA SER A 166 -25.77 -46.92 -34.04
C SER A 166 -25.78 -48.38 -34.52
N THR A 167 -26.91 -49.04 -34.29
CA THR A 167 -27.26 -50.34 -34.85
C THR A 167 -28.62 -50.27 -35.53
N LEU A 168 -28.80 -51.01 -36.62
CA LEU A 168 -30.09 -51.16 -37.29
C LEU A 168 -30.87 -52.30 -36.63
N ALA A 169 -32.12 -52.06 -36.26
CA ALA A 169 -33.05 -53.07 -35.73
C ALA A 169 -34.51 -52.64 -35.92
N CYS A 170 -35.43 -53.60 -35.92
CA CYS A 170 -36.87 -53.35 -35.99
C CYS A 170 -37.41 -52.81 -34.66
N THR A 171 -36.96 -53.40 -33.55
CA THR A 171 -37.30 -52.97 -32.18
C THR A 171 -36.06 -52.46 -31.45
N PRO A 172 -36.18 -51.55 -30.47
CA PRO A 172 -35.02 -51.03 -29.75
C PRO A 172 -34.24 -52.13 -29.05
N PRO A 173 -32.96 -52.33 -29.39
CA PRO A 173 -32.08 -53.14 -28.56
C PRO A 173 -31.96 -52.55 -27.14
N SER A 174 -31.67 -53.41 -26.16
CA SER A 174 -31.50 -52.96 -24.77
C SER A 174 -30.37 -51.94 -24.65
N GLY A 175 -30.64 -50.77 -24.07
CA GLY A 175 -29.66 -49.68 -23.89
C GLY A 175 -29.45 -48.84 -25.14
N THR A 176 -30.49 -48.69 -25.96
CA THR A 176 -30.45 -47.84 -27.16
C THR A 176 -31.71 -46.99 -27.30
N VAL A 177 -31.60 -45.87 -28.00
CA VAL A 177 -32.67 -44.89 -28.26
C VAL A 177 -32.72 -44.49 -29.74
N ALA A 178 -33.82 -43.88 -30.17
CA ALA A 178 -34.00 -43.49 -31.58
C ALA A 178 -33.36 -42.14 -31.94
N VAL A 179 -32.96 -41.36 -30.93
CA VAL A 179 -32.38 -40.02 -31.09
C VAL A 179 -30.86 -40.13 -30.92
N GLY A 180 -30.11 -39.75 -31.94
CA GLY A 180 -28.65 -39.90 -31.98
C GLY A 180 -27.98 -38.55 -32.14
N ASP A 181 -28.05 -37.72 -31.10
CA ASP A 181 -27.57 -36.33 -31.07
C ASP A 181 -26.81 -35.98 -29.79
N ASP A 182 -26.40 -37.00 -29.01
CA ASP A 182 -25.60 -36.83 -27.80
C ASP A 182 -24.13 -36.59 -28.12
N CYS A 183 -23.52 -35.57 -27.51
CA CYS A 183 -22.10 -35.26 -27.67
C CYS A 183 -21.19 -35.90 -26.60
N ASP A 184 -21.72 -36.40 -25.47
CA ASP A 184 -21.03 -37.28 -24.53
C ASP A 184 -21.99 -38.31 -23.88
N ASP A 185 -22.21 -39.42 -24.59
CA ASP A 185 -23.06 -40.58 -24.20
C ASP A 185 -22.66 -41.27 -22.86
N ASN A 186 -21.65 -40.77 -22.14
CA ASN A 186 -21.28 -41.25 -20.81
C ASN A 186 -21.72 -40.32 -19.68
N ASP A 187 -22.29 -39.15 -19.97
CA ASP A 187 -22.71 -38.16 -18.99
C ASP A 187 -24.10 -37.58 -19.30
N ALA A 188 -25.10 -38.04 -18.55
CA ALA A 188 -26.50 -37.62 -18.70
C ALA A 188 -26.76 -36.12 -18.41
N ALA A 189 -25.75 -35.35 -18.03
CA ALA A 189 -25.80 -33.91 -17.92
C ALA A 189 -25.44 -33.19 -19.23
N ILE A 190 -24.89 -33.90 -20.22
CA ILE A 190 -24.42 -33.38 -21.50
C ILE A 190 -25.29 -33.97 -22.61
N SER A 191 -26.26 -33.20 -23.11
CA SER A 191 -27.09 -33.58 -24.25
C SER A 191 -27.91 -32.39 -24.76
N PRO A 192 -28.52 -32.46 -25.95
CA PRO A 192 -29.35 -31.37 -26.49
C PRO A 192 -30.54 -30.90 -25.65
N SER A 193 -30.84 -31.60 -24.55
CA SER A 193 -31.87 -31.22 -23.58
C SER A 193 -31.30 -30.60 -22.30
N ALA A 194 -29.97 -30.58 -22.14
CA ALA A 194 -29.28 -29.98 -21.01
C ALA A 194 -29.42 -28.45 -21.01
N THR A 195 -28.97 -27.83 -19.93
CA THR A 195 -28.84 -26.38 -19.82
C THR A 195 -27.37 -26.09 -19.65
N GLU A 196 -26.83 -25.24 -20.50
CA GLU A 196 -25.44 -24.81 -20.43
C GLU A 196 -25.13 -24.16 -19.09
N ILE A 197 -24.03 -24.57 -18.46
CA ILE A 197 -23.54 -24.02 -17.20
C ILE A 197 -22.05 -23.67 -17.31
N CYS A 198 -21.57 -22.79 -16.43
CA CYS A 198 -20.16 -22.41 -16.42
C CYS A 198 -19.24 -23.58 -16.01
N ASN A 199 -18.71 -24.34 -16.97
CA ASN A 199 -17.85 -25.51 -16.72
C ASN A 199 -16.82 -25.82 -17.83
N ASP A 200 -16.67 -24.96 -18.85
CA ASP A 200 -15.83 -25.14 -20.05
C ASP A 200 -16.25 -26.34 -20.95
N VAL A 201 -17.50 -26.81 -20.87
CA VAL A 201 -18.06 -27.93 -21.63
C VAL A 201 -19.33 -27.47 -22.34
N ASP A 202 -19.50 -27.90 -23.59
CA ASP A 202 -20.75 -27.73 -24.37
C ASP A 202 -21.77 -28.73 -23.82
N ASP A 203 -22.53 -28.34 -22.79
CA ASP A 203 -23.47 -29.21 -22.10
C ASP A 203 -24.70 -29.49 -22.97
N ASP A 204 -25.13 -28.53 -23.81
CA ASP A 204 -26.34 -28.66 -24.64
C ASP A 204 -26.06 -29.08 -26.09
N CYS A 205 -24.82 -29.44 -26.41
CA CYS A 205 -24.37 -29.97 -27.70
C CYS A 205 -24.71 -29.08 -28.91
N ASP A 206 -24.85 -27.77 -28.74
CA ASP A 206 -25.18 -26.83 -29.82
C ASP A 206 -23.94 -26.25 -30.54
N GLY A 207 -22.75 -26.51 -29.98
CA GLY A 207 -21.45 -26.08 -30.48
C GLY A 207 -20.96 -24.74 -29.92
N LEU A 208 -21.65 -24.17 -28.94
CA LEU A 208 -21.23 -23.03 -28.14
C LEU A 208 -20.86 -23.49 -26.72
N THR A 209 -20.11 -22.67 -25.99
CA THR A 209 -19.64 -23.01 -24.63
C THR A 209 -19.67 -21.76 -23.77
N ASP A 210 -20.15 -21.88 -22.54
CA ASP A 210 -20.11 -20.85 -21.50
C ASP A 210 -20.58 -19.46 -22.01
N ASP A 211 -19.71 -18.43 -21.92
CA ASP A 211 -20.02 -17.04 -22.26
C ASP A 211 -20.30 -16.82 -23.76
N ASP A 212 -19.95 -17.78 -24.63
CA ASP A 212 -20.27 -17.75 -26.05
C ASP A 212 -21.67 -18.34 -26.35
N ASP A 213 -22.33 -19.00 -25.38
CA ASP A 213 -23.68 -19.56 -25.51
C ASP A 213 -24.79 -18.62 -24.99
N ASP A 214 -25.81 -18.42 -25.81
CA ASP A 214 -27.02 -17.64 -25.48
C ASP A 214 -27.96 -18.39 -24.50
N SER A 215 -27.81 -19.71 -24.34
CA SER A 215 -28.62 -20.59 -23.50
C SER A 215 -28.14 -20.66 -22.04
N LEU A 216 -26.91 -20.19 -21.77
CA LEU A 216 -26.20 -20.23 -20.48
C LEU A 216 -27.08 -19.88 -19.27
N ASP A 217 -27.10 -20.77 -18.27
CA ASP A 217 -27.64 -20.49 -16.94
C ASP A 217 -26.69 -19.58 -16.17
N LEU A 218 -26.96 -18.27 -16.26
CA LEU A 218 -26.29 -17.22 -15.49
C LEU A 218 -26.36 -17.42 -13.96
N GLY A 219 -27.18 -18.34 -13.44
CA GLY A 219 -27.17 -18.75 -12.04
C GLY A 219 -25.88 -19.47 -11.61
N THR A 220 -25.11 -20.00 -12.56
CA THR A 220 -23.81 -20.67 -12.35
C THR A 220 -22.61 -19.75 -12.59
N ALA A 221 -22.84 -18.58 -13.19
CA ALA A 221 -21.81 -17.58 -13.48
C ALA A 221 -21.34 -16.81 -12.24
N ALA A 222 -20.10 -16.35 -12.28
CA ALA A 222 -19.50 -15.53 -11.24
C ALA A 222 -19.88 -14.05 -11.42
N SER A 223 -19.78 -13.28 -10.33
CA SER A 223 -19.85 -11.82 -10.39
C SER A 223 -18.45 -11.25 -10.54
N TRP A 224 -18.31 -10.31 -11.47
CA TRP A 224 -17.08 -9.61 -11.78
C TRP A 224 -17.31 -8.11 -11.62
N TYR A 225 -16.32 -7.39 -11.10
CA TYR A 225 -16.38 -5.96 -10.76
C TYR A 225 -15.38 -5.21 -11.64
N PRO A 226 -15.72 -4.05 -12.20
CA PRO A 226 -14.79 -3.30 -13.04
C PRO A 226 -13.57 -2.90 -12.21
N ASP A 227 -12.40 -3.01 -12.82
CA ASP A 227 -11.08 -2.60 -12.29
C ASP A 227 -10.55 -1.53 -13.25
N THR A 228 -10.90 -0.27 -12.98
CA THR A 228 -10.68 0.84 -13.93
C THR A 228 -9.23 1.34 -13.89
N ASP A 229 -8.55 1.25 -12.74
CA ASP A 229 -7.18 1.72 -12.56
C ASP A 229 -6.10 0.62 -12.67
N GLY A 230 -6.49 -0.66 -12.63
CA GLY A 230 -5.67 -1.83 -12.89
C GLY A 230 -4.90 -2.36 -11.68
N ASP A 231 -5.40 -2.15 -10.46
CA ASP A 231 -4.77 -2.60 -9.21
C ASP A 231 -5.21 -4.00 -8.73
N ALA A 232 -6.17 -4.60 -9.44
CA ALA A 232 -6.80 -5.90 -9.20
C ALA A 232 -7.89 -5.96 -8.12
N TYR A 233 -8.34 -4.81 -7.63
CA TYR A 233 -9.57 -4.63 -6.88
C TYR A 233 -10.61 -3.95 -7.78
N GLY A 234 -11.91 -4.10 -7.47
CA GLY A 234 -12.94 -3.55 -8.33
C GLY A 234 -14.11 -2.93 -7.59
N ASP A 235 -14.84 -2.05 -8.27
CA ASP A 235 -15.93 -1.26 -7.70
C ASP A 235 -17.17 -2.11 -7.38
N ALA A 236 -17.50 -2.28 -6.09
CA ALA A 236 -18.70 -2.97 -5.62
C ALA A 236 -20.02 -2.39 -6.15
N ALA A 237 -20.04 -1.13 -6.59
CA ALA A 237 -21.23 -0.45 -7.09
C ALA A 237 -21.68 -0.96 -8.46
N PHE A 238 -20.78 -1.61 -9.21
CA PHE A 238 -21.06 -2.16 -10.54
C PHE A 238 -20.60 -3.60 -10.63
N SER A 239 -21.42 -4.45 -11.24
CA SER A 239 -20.99 -5.81 -11.53
C SER A 239 -21.51 -6.28 -12.89
N ALA A 240 -20.75 -7.19 -13.48
CA ALA A 240 -21.13 -8.02 -14.61
C ALA A 240 -21.18 -9.49 -14.14
N THR A 241 -21.98 -10.30 -14.83
CA THR A 241 -22.08 -11.73 -14.57
C THR A 241 -21.60 -12.46 -15.81
N ALA A 242 -20.61 -13.34 -15.64
CA ALA A 242 -19.97 -14.11 -16.71
C ALA A 242 -19.25 -15.34 -16.11
N CYS A 243 -19.02 -16.36 -16.91
CA CYS A 243 -18.23 -17.52 -16.50
C CYS A 243 -16.77 -17.13 -16.31
N ASP A 244 -16.20 -16.43 -17.30
CA ASP A 244 -14.86 -15.88 -17.27
C ASP A 244 -14.86 -14.38 -16.98
N ALA A 245 -13.72 -13.89 -16.46
CA ALA A 245 -13.53 -12.47 -16.18
C ALA A 245 -13.63 -11.65 -17.48
N PRO A 246 -14.60 -10.72 -17.61
CA PRO A 246 -14.59 -9.79 -18.71
C PRO A 246 -13.33 -8.93 -18.69
N ALA A 247 -12.89 -8.46 -19.86
CA ALA A 247 -11.71 -7.60 -19.93
C ALA A 247 -11.90 -6.31 -19.12
N GLY A 248 -10.98 -6.06 -18.16
CA GLY A 248 -11.06 -4.92 -17.24
C GLY A 248 -11.96 -5.14 -16.04
N TYR A 249 -12.24 -6.40 -15.68
CA TYR A 249 -12.98 -6.76 -14.48
C TYR A 249 -12.20 -7.78 -13.64
N VAL A 250 -12.44 -7.79 -12.34
CA VAL A 250 -11.85 -8.68 -11.35
C VAL A 250 -12.90 -9.27 -10.40
N ALA A 251 -12.56 -10.33 -9.68
CA ALA A 251 -13.50 -11.01 -8.78
C ALA A 251 -13.62 -10.31 -7.41
N ASP A 252 -12.62 -9.51 -7.04
CA ASP A 252 -12.60 -8.80 -5.78
C ASP A 252 -13.35 -7.46 -5.90
N ALA A 253 -14.27 -7.21 -4.98
CA ALA A 253 -15.18 -6.07 -5.01
C ALA A 253 -14.87 -5.05 -3.90
N THR A 254 -13.65 -5.08 -3.37
CA THR A 254 -13.32 -4.40 -2.13
C THR A 254 -12.65 -3.04 -2.32
N ASP A 255 -12.59 -2.56 -3.56
CA ASP A 255 -12.07 -1.24 -3.88
C ASP A 255 -12.99 -0.12 -3.40
N CYS A 256 -12.43 0.86 -2.70
CA CYS A 256 -13.14 2.04 -2.22
C CYS A 256 -12.97 3.28 -3.14
N ASP A 257 -12.00 3.29 -4.06
CA ASP A 257 -11.87 4.27 -5.15
C ASP A 257 -11.22 3.67 -6.41
N ASP A 258 -12.03 2.99 -7.23
CA ASP A 258 -11.68 2.36 -8.53
C ASP A 258 -11.06 3.32 -9.58
N GLY A 259 -10.95 4.61 -9.26
CA GLY A 259 -10.24 5.60 -10.07
C GLY A 259 -8.77 5.79 -9.70
N ASP A 260 -8.29 5.23 -8.60
CA ASP A 260 -6.96 5.45 -8.05
C ASP A 260 -6.33 4.19 -7.44
N ALA A 261 -5.39 3.58 -8.17
CA ALA A 261 -4.67 2.36 -7.80
C ALA A 261 -3.85 2.43 -6.50
N ALA A 262 -3.80 3.59 -5.84
CA ALA A 262 -3.22 3.77 -4.52
C ALA A 262 -4.24 3.55 -3.38
N ILE A 263 -5.53 3.47 -3.67
CA ILE A 263 -6.63 3.38 -2.72
C ILE A 263 -7.32 2.02 -2.89
N ASN A 264 -6.87 1.01 -2.16
CA ASN A 264 -7.41 -0.34 -2.20
C ASN A 264 -7.01 -1.14 -0.94
N PRO A 265 -7.67 -2.27 -0.63
CA PRO A 265 -7.34 -3.07 0.56
C PRO A 265 -5.94 -3.67 0.65
N GLY A 266 -5.15 -3.59 -0.42
CA GLY A 266 -3.74 -3.97 -0.43
C GLY A 266 -2.78 -2.79 -0.24
N ALA A 267 -3.28 -1.56 -0.21
CA ALA A 267 -2.52 -0.34 -0.04
C ALA A 267 -1.97 -0.23 1.39
N THR A 268 -1.09 0.74 1.58
CA THR A 268 -0.59 1.12 2.91
C THR A 268 -1.04 2.53 3.15
N GLU A 269 -1.70 2.74 4.28
CA GLU A 269 -2.17 4.04 4.70
C GLU A 269 -1.01 5.05 4.81
N VAL A 270 -1.21 6.24 4.27
CA VAL A 270 -0.26 7.36 4.34
C VAL A 270 -0.94 8.63 4.84
N CYS A 271 -0.15 9.58 5.35
CA CYS A 271 -0.71 10.84 5.82
C CYS A 271 -1.27 11.71 4.67
N ASN A 272 -2.56 11.57 4.35
CA ASN A 272 -3.21 12.26 3.24
C ASN A 272 -4.72 12.57 3.44
N ASP A 273 -5.29 12.33 4.63
CA ASP A 273 -6.73 12.45 4.94
C ASP A 273 -7.65 11.50 4.14
N VAL A 274 -7.13 10.39 3.60
CA VAL A 274 -7.84 9.38 2.79
C VAL A 274 -7.62 8.00 3.41
N ASP A 275 -8.68 7.19 3.46
CA ASP A 275 -8.62 5.76 3.81
C ASP A 275 -8.05 5.00 2.59
N ASP A 276 -6.73 4.87 2.53
CA ASP A 276 -6.02 4.27 1.39
C ASP A 276 -6.22 2.75 1.37
N ASP A 277 -6.34 2.09 2.53
CA ASP A 277 -6.47 0.63 2.63
C ASP A 277 -7.92 0.12 2.80
N CYS A 278 -8.90 1.02 2.65
CA CYS A 278 -10.33 0.75 2.67
C CYS A 278 -10.81 -0.02 3.93
N ASP A 279 -10.10 0.09 5.05
CA ASP A 279 -10.44 -0.62 6.30
C ASP A 279 -11.40 0.20 7.20
N GLY A 280 -11.58 1.48 6.87
CA GLY A 280 -12.49 2.43 7.50
C GLY A 280 -11.85 3.32 8.57
N ASP A 281 -10.58 3.12 8.91
CA ASP A 281 -9.77 4.02 9.70
C ASP A 281 -8.93 4.93 8.76
N THR A 282 -8.51 6.10 9.24
CA THR A 282 -7.77 7.09 8.44
C THR A 282 -6.61 7.68 9.24
N ASP A 283 -5.45 7.85 8.61
CA ASP A 283 -4.25 8.48 9.17
C ASP A 283 -3.92 7.97 10.59
N ASP A 284 -3.87 8.87 11.58
CA ASP A 284 -3.51 8.56 12.98
C ASP A 284 -4.50 7.62 13.69
N ALA A 285 -5.68 7.39 13.10
CA ALA A 285 -6.63 6.40 13.60
C ALA A 285 -6.31 4.97 13.12
N ASP A 286 -5.60 4.83 12.00
CA ASP A 286 -5.25 3.53 11.43
C ASP A 286 -3.96 2.96 12.07
N GLY A 287 -4.02 1.67 12.39
CA GLY A 287 -2.88 0.90 12.89
C GLY A 287 -1.89 0.44 11.82
N SER A 288 -2.23 0.55 10.54
CA SER A 288 -1.39 0.18 9.38
C SER A 288 -0.51 1.34 8.87
N LEU A 289 -0.84 2.58 9.24
CA LEU A 289 -0.17 3.84 8.86
C LEU A 289 1.35 3.74 8.68
N ASP A 290 1.83 4.12 7.49
CA ASP A 290 3.23 4.34 7.21
C ASP A 290 3.71 5.67 7.82
N LEU A 291 4.25 5.56 9.03
CA LEU A 291 4.89 6.64 9.78
C LEU A 291 6.06 7.32 9.03
N SER A 292 6.56 6.78 7.92
CA SER A 292 7.56 7.47 7.08
C SER A 292 7.00 8.71 6.38
N THR A 293 5.67 8.79 6.23
CA THR A 293 4.95 9.94 5.67
C THR A 293 4.50 10.93 6.74
N ALA A 294 4.60 10.56 8.03
CA ALA A 294 4.20 11.39 9.15
C ALA A 294 5.19 12.53 9.45
N SER A 295 4.68 13.60 10.05
CA SER A 295 5.48 14.73 10.51
C SER A 295 6.01 14.49 11.92
N SER A 296 7.15 15.11 12.25
CA SER A 296 7.67 15.10 13.62
C SER A 296 7.03 16.23 14.42
N TRP A 297 6.56 15.87 15.62
CA TRP A 297 5.96 16.77 16.59
C TRP A 297 6.72 16.65 17.92
N TYR A 298 7.13 17.78 18.47
CA TYR A 298 7.96 17.90 19.68
C TYR A 298 7.09 18.33 20.85
N ALA A 299 7.28 17.73 22.03
CA ALA A 299 6.55 18.13 23.23
C ALA A 299 6.77 19.63 23.51
N ASP A 300 5.69 20.33 23.83
CA ASP A 300 5.65 21.74 24.23
C ASP A 300 4.97 21.79 25.62
N SER A 301 5.76 21.58 26.66
CA SER A 301 5.23 21.33 28.02
C SER A 301 4.87 22.62 28.76
N ASP A 302 5.48 23.75 28.40
CA ASP A 302 5.22 25.05 29.01
C ASP A 302 4.31 25.98 28.18
N GLY A 303 4.09 25.68 26.91
CA GLY A 303 3.11 26.32 26.04
C GLY A 303 3.60 27.58 25.32
N ASP A 304 4.90 27.72 25.07
CA ASP A 304 5.48 28.86 24.35
C ASP A 304 5.57 28.68 22.82
N ASN A 305 5.22 27.48 22.33
CA ASN A 305 5.23 27.00 20.94
C ASN A 305 6.59 26.60 20.37
N TYR A 306 7.61 26.44 21.21
CA TYR A 306 8.82 25.70 20.89
C TYR A 306 8.77 24.36 21.62
N GLY A 307 9.50 23.36 21.11
CA GLY A 307 9.42 22.02 21.68
C GLY A 307 10.77 21.36 21.86
N ASP A 308 10.79 20.37 22.75
CA ASP A 308 11.99 19.61 23.11
C ASP A 308 12.41 18.65 21.97
N ALA A 309 13.56 18.91 21.35
CA ALA A 309 14.16 18.03 20.33
C ALA A 309 14.40 16.58 20.81
N ALA A 310 14.53 16.35 22.12
CA ALA A 310 14.70 15.03 22.71
C ALA A 310 13.37 14.28 22.95
N SER A 311 12.24 14.97 22.82
CA SER A 311 10.89 14.45 23.08
C SER A 311 9.99 14.65 21.86
N SER A 312 10.16 13.78 20.86
CA SER A 312 9.38 13.81 19.61
C SER A 312 8.47 12.60 19.43
N THR A 313 7.33 12.79 18.76
CA THR A 313 6.46 11.75 18.22
C THR A 313 6.21 11.97 16.74
N LEU A 314 5.92 10.89 16.00
CA LEU A 314 5.44 10.97 14.62
C LEU A 314 3.91 10.90 14.63
N ALA A 315 3.27 11.78 13.87
CA ALA A 315 1.83 11.81 13.65
C ALA A 315 1.49 12.58 12.35
N CYS A 316 0.37 12.26 11.74
CA CYS A 316 -0.13 13.00 10.57
C CYS A 316 -0.65 14.38 11.01
N ASP A 317 -1.50 14.39 12.04
CA ASP A 317 -2.02 15.60 12.66
C ASP A 317 -1.25 15.95 13.93
N GLN A 318 -1.24 17.24 14.28
CA GLN A 318 -0.62 17.75 15.50
C GLN A 318 -1.22 17.13 16.77
N PRO A 319 -0.46 16.34 17.55
CA PRO A 319 -0.93 15.87 18.84
C PRO A 319 -1.06 17.03 19.83
N SER A 320 -1.95 16.89 20.83
CA SER A 320 -2.12 17.91 21.86
C SER A 320 -0.84 18.10 22.69
N ALA A 321 -0.49 19.37 22.99
CA ALA A 321 0.72 19.75 23.73
C ALA A 321 2.04 19.36 23.01
N THR A 322 2.05 19.52 21.69
CA THR A 322 3.24 19.40 20.86
C THR A 322 3.28 20.52 19.84
N VAL A 323 4.44 20.80 19.25
CA VAL A 323 4.66 21.76 18.15
C VAL A 323 5.64 21.20 17.12
N SER A 324 5.72 21.84 15.95
CA SER A 324 6.62 21.39 14.86
C SER A 324 8.03 21.95 14.98
N ASP A 325 8.23 22.98 15.81
CA ASP A 325 9.53 23.53 16.09
C ASP A 325 10.20 22.77 17.25
N SER A 326 11.51 22.55 17.16
CA SER A 326 12.27 21.68 18.08
C SER A 326 13.41 22.41 18.79
N THR A 327 13.37 23.73 18.77
CA THR A 327 14.49 24.59 19.14
C THR A 327 14.44 25.06 20.59
N ASP A 328 13.57 24.49 21.41
CA ASP A 328 13.49 24.79 22.83
C ASP A 328 14.70 24.19 23.59
N CYS A 329 15.35 25.02 24.41
CA CYS A 329 16.47 24.62 25.24
C CYS A 329 16.06 24.25 26.69
N ASP A 330 14.88 24.67 27.16
CA ASP A 330 14.27 24.26 28.42
C ASP A 330 12.73 24.25 28.32
N ASP A 331 12.18 23.13 27.84
CA ASP A 331 10.72 22.83 27.69
C ASP A 331 9.92 22.88 29.00
N SER A 332 10.52 23.27 30.12
CA SER A 332 9.83 23.51 31.39
C SER A 332 9.66 24.98 31.74
N ASP A 333 10.22 25.89 30.93
CA ASP A 333 10.21 27.33 31.15
C ASP A 333 9.85 28.11 29.88
N SER A 334 8.60 28.60 29.84
CA SER A 334 8.05 29.42 28.74
C SER A 334 8.75 30.77 28.48
N THR A 335 9.84 31.05 29.20
CA THR A 335 10.72 32.20 28.97
C THR A 335 12.05 31.82 28.33
N SER A 336 12.28 30.53 28.06
CA SER A 336 13.49 29.96 27.50
C SER A 336 13.24 29.39 26.10
N TYR A 337 13.31 30.23 25.08
CA TYR A 337 13.07 29.86 23.68
C TYR A 337 13.85 30.74 22.71
N PRO A 338 14.04 30.32 21.45
CA PRO A 338 14.77 31.10 20.45
C PRO A 338 14.34 32.56 20.32
N GLY A 339 15.26 33.46 20.64
CA GLY A 339 15.04 34.90 20.59
C GLY A 339 14.16 35.45 21.71
N ALA A 340 14.02 34.73 22.82
CA ALA A 340 13.55 35.31 24.07
C ALA A 340 14.49 36.44 24.53
N THR A 341 14.09 37.16 25.57
CA THR A 341 14.96 38.17 26.17
C THR A 341 15.70 37.54 27.32
N GLU A 342 17.03 37.57 27.27
CA GLU A 342 17.89 37.16 28.38
C GLU A 342 17.46 37.81 29.70
N ALA A 343 17.53 37.01 30.75
CA ALA A 343 17.40 37.45 32.13
C ALA A 343 18.64 37.00 32.89
N CYS A 344 19.18 37.88 33.73
CA CYS A 344 20.33 37.57 34.56
C CYS A 344 19.99 36.54 35.67
N ASP A 345 19.90 35.27 35.30
CA ASP A 345 19.56 34.17 36.20
C ASP A 345 20.42 32.91 35.97
N GLY A 346 21.35 32.97 35.00
CA GLY A 346 22.26 31.88 34.67
C GLY A 346 21.64 30.81 33.78
N ALA A 347 20.44 31.04 33.24
CA ALA A 347 19.88 30.29 32.12
C ALA A 347 20.28 30.93 30.78
N ASP A 348 20.21 30.14 29.73
CA ASP A 348 20.28 30.60 28.34
C ASP A 348 18.82 30.70 27.90
N ASN A 349 18.24 31.90 28.01
CA ASN A 349 16.81 32.08 27.77
C ASN A 349 16.51 32.17 26.28
N ASP A 350 17.43 32.67 25.46
CA ASP A 350 17.21 32.85 24.03
C ASP A 350 17.70 31.66 23.18
N CYS A 351 18.23 30.62 23.85
CA CYS A 351 18.69 29.37 23.30
C CYS A 351 19.79 29.51 22.23
N ASP A 352 20.61 30.56 22.30
CA ASP A 352 21.72 30.79 21.36
C ASP A 352 23.04 30.09 21.75
N GLY A 353 23.09 29.52 22.96
CA GLY A 353 24.22 28.82 23.53
C GLY A 353 25.14 29.69 24.40
N VAL A 354 24.79 30.95 24.63
CA VAL A 354 25.46 31.91 25.51
C VAL A 354 24.51 32.27 26.66
N VAL A 355 25.04 32.29 27.88
CA VAL A 355 24.24 32.54 29.09
C VAL A 355 24.31 34.02 29.44
N ASP A 356 23.15 34.64 29.69
CA ASP A 356 22.98 36.02 30.14
C ASP A 356 23.62 37.07 29.20
N ASP A 357 23.63 36.85 27.88
CA ASP A 357 24.32 37.74 26.93
C ASP A 357 23.64 39.12 26.79
N GLY A 358 24.46 40.15 26.53
CA GLY A 358 24.03 41.54 26.44
C GLY A 358 23.62 42.18 27.77
N LEU A 359 23.67 41.43 28.88
CA LEU A 359 23.31 41.89 30.23
C LEU A 359 24.52 42.11 31.15
N LEU A 360 25.74 41.79 30.72
CA LEU A 360 26.91 41.91 31.57
C LEU A 360 27.11 43.37 32.01
N GLY A 361 27.31 43.56 33.32
CA GLY A 361 27.50 44.86 33.95
C GLY A 361 26.24 45.70 34.14
N THR A 362 25.07 45.28 33.67
CA THR A 362 23.82 46.04 33.79
C THR A 362 23.21 46.03 35.20
N GLY A 363 23.61 45.08 36.05
CA GLY A 363 23.10 44.93 37.41
C GLY A 363 24.03 44.16 38.33
N ALA A 364 23.85 44.31 39.65
CA ALA A 364 24.68 43.64 40.66
C ALA A 364 24.59 42.09 40.62
N ALA A 365 23.57 41.54 39.96
CA ALA A 365 23.40 40.11 39.76
C ALA A 365 24.23 39.55 38.59
N CYS A 366 24.55 40.38 37.59
CA CYS A 366 25.42 40.03 36.45
C CYS A 366 26.57 41.02 36.35
N PRO A 367 27.49 41.01 37.33
CA PRO A 367 28.65 41.86 37.23
C PRO A 367 29.61 41.33 36.16
N ALA A 368 30.18 42.25 35.36
CA ALA A 368 31.28 41.91 34.46
C ALA A 368 32.62 41.91 35.22
N ALA A 369 33.67 41.26 34.70
CA ALA A 369 34.98 41.31 35.37
C ALA A 369 35.70 42.66 35.13
N SER A 370 35.46 43.28 33.97
CA SER A 370 36.03 44.58 33.58
C SER A 370 35.06 45.36 32.67
N CYS A 371 35.29 46.66 32.47
CA CYS A 371 34.55 47.42 31.47
C CYS A 371 34.78 46.91 30.04
N ASP A 372 35.92 46.28 29.76
CA ASP A 372 36.20 45.66 28.46
C ASP A 372 35.27 44.47 28.21
N ASP A 373 34.99 43.66 29.23
CA ASP A 373 34.02 42.55 29.13
C ASP A 373 32.60 43.06 28.87
N VAL A 374 32.18 44.16 29.51
CA VAL A 374 30.88 44.81 29.24
C VAL A 374 30.79 45.26 27.78
N LEU A 375 31.87 45.86 27.25
CA LEU A 375 31.90 46.32 25.88
C LEU A 375 31.95 45.17 24.86
N ALA A 376 32.63 44.08 25.21
CA ALA A 376 32.68 42.87 24.41
C ALA A 376 31.30 42.20 24.32
N ASP A 377 30.57 42.18 25.43
CA ASP A 377 29.19 41.68 25.53
C ASP A 377 28.21 42.55 24.74
N ASN A 378 28.27 43.87 24.94
CA ASN A 378 27.46 44.83 24.22
C ASN A 378 28.28 45.99 23.67
N SER A 379 28.68 45.87 22.40
CA SER A 379 29.45 46.90 21.69
C SER A 379 28.77 48.26 21.55
N ALA A 380 27.48 48.38 21.88
CA ALA A 380 26.74 49.63 21.91
C ALA A 380 26.66 50.28 23.30
N SER A 381 27.34 49.70 24.30
CA SER A 381 27.47 50.26 25.65
C SER A 381 28.00 51.69 25.60
N ALA A 382 27.41 52.56 26.40
CA ALA A 382 27.78 53.98 26.49
C ALA A 382 28.66 54.25 27.72
N ASP A 383 29.36 55.38 27.75
CA ASP A 383 30.10 55.78 28.95
C ASP A 383 29.17 55.91 30.17
N GLY A 384 29.65 55.50 31.34
CA GLY A 384 28.91 55.58 32.60
C GLY A 384 29.26 54.48 33.59
N SER A 385 28.46 54.36 34.65
CA SER A 385 28.72 53.39 35.73
C SER A 385 28.14 52.00 35.42
N TYR A 386 28.96 50.96 35.56
CA TYR A 386 28.58 49.55 35.39
C TYR A 386 28.93 48.73 36.63
N TYR A 387 28.19 47.64 36.85
CA TYR A 387 28.48 46.71 37.93
C TYR A 387 29.62 45.78 37.52
N LEU A 388 30.76 45.89 38.17
CA LEU A 388 31.88 44.97 37.97
C LEU A 388 32.17 44.15 39.23
N ASP A 389 32.73 42.96 39.04
CA ASP A 389 33.27 42.08 40.07
C ASP A 389 34.72 41.69 39.73
N PRO A 390 35.66 42.65 39.79
CA PRO A 390 37.06 42.43 39.39
C PRO A 390 37.78 41.35 40.20
N ASP A 391 37.34 41.12 41.45
CA ASP A 391 37.94 40.15 42.36
C ASP A 391 37.27 38.76 42.33
N GLY A 392 36.20 38.61 41.54
CA GLY A 392 35.45 37.36 41.37
C GLY A 392 34.76 36.88 42.64
N THR A 393 34.38 37.79 43.54
CA THR A 393 33.73 37.44 44.82
C THR A 393 32.22 37.22 44.68
N GLY A 394 31.65 37.50 43.50
CA GLY A 394 30.24 37.38 43.15
C GLY A 394 29.40 38.56 43.63
N THR A 395 30.02 39.69 44.01
CA THR A 395 29.29 40.89 44.46
C THR A 395 29.64 42.08 43.57
N GLY A 396 28.76 42.38 42.61
CA GLY A 396 28.94 43.53 41.73
C GLY A 396 28.98 44.87 42.48
N THR A 397 29.99 45.68 42.17
CA THR A 397 30.13 47.06 42.66
C THR A 397 30.22 48.02 41.47
N LEU A 398 29.80 49.27 41.64
CA LEU A 398 29.78 50.24 40.53
C LEU A 398 31.19 50.77 40.25
N PHE A 399 31.63 50.67 39.00
CA PHE A 399 32.81 51.31 38.45
C PHE A 399 32.42 52.23 37.30
N GLU A 400 33.15 53.32 37.13
CA GLU A 400 33.00 54.16 35.94
C GLU A 400 33.74 53.52 34.76
N CYS A 401 33.04 53.44 33.62
CA CYS A 401 33.56 52.92 32.38
C CYS A 401 33.53 53.99 31.28
N ASP A 402 34.62 54.11 30.53
CA ASP A 402 34.64 54.81 29.24
C ASP A 402 34.60 53.76 28.11
N MET A 403 33.50 53.78 27.36
CA MET A 403 33.17 52.85 26.28
C MET A 403 33.43 53.44 24.90
N THR A 404 33.89 54.68 24.80
CA THR A 404 33.96 55.41 23.52
C THR A 404 35.37 55.89 23.16
N THR A 405 36.19 56.27 24.13
CA THR A 405 37.54 56.79 23.91
C THR A 405 38.49 55.67 23.49
N ASP A 406 39.24 55.88 22.40
CA ASP A 406 40.25 54.94 21.86
C ASP A 406 39.79 53.47 21.80
N GLY A 407 38.54 53.24 21.42
CA GLY A 407 37.94 51.90 21.29
C GLY A 407 37.17 51.41 22.51
N GLY A 408 37.16 52.15 23.63
CA GLY A 408 36.37 51.86 24.82
C GLY A 408 36.89 50.71 25.68
N GLY A 409 36.10 50.29 26.67
CA GLY A 409 36.42 49.20 27.59
C GLY A 409 37.28 49.64 28.78
N TRP A 410 37.46 50.95 28.97
CA TRP A 410 38.33 51.50 29.99
C TRP A 410 37.65 51.51 31.35
N THR A 411 38.28 50.91 32.35
CA THR A 411 37.83 50.92 33.74
C THR A 411 38.56 52.01 34.51
N LEU A 412 37.82 52.92 35.15
CA LEU A 412 38.40 53.95 36.01
C LEU A 412 38.95 53.28 37.28
N VAL A 413 40.26 53.36 37.47
CA VAL A 413 40.91 52.81 38.68
C VAL A 413 41.23 53.90 39.68
N LEU A 414 41.54 55.09 39.20
CA LEU A 414 41.75 56.25 40.04
C LEU A 414 41.44 57.54 39.32
N SER A 415 40.80 58.49 40.01
CA SER A 415 40.72 59.88 39.58
C SER A 415 40.89 60.83 40.76
N TRP A 416 41.24 62.06 40.43
CA TRP A 416 41.22 63.20 41.35
C TRP A 416 40.91 64.46 40.53
N ASP A 417 39.88 65.22 40.90
CA ASP A 417 39.47 66.42 40.15
C ASP A 417 38.95 67.56 41.04
N ARG A 418 39.88 68.42 41.45
CA ARG A 418 39.55 69.58 42.27
C ARG A 418 38.66 70.62 41.58
N GLU A 419 38.63 70.67 40.25
CA GLU A 419 37.79 71.63 39.53
C GLU A 419 36.29 71.25 39.61
N ASN A 420 35.96 69.95 39.70
CA ASN A 420 34.58 69.46 39.56
C ASN A 420 34.00 68.73 40.78
N ASP A 421 34.79 68.01 41.58
CA ASP A 421 34.29 67.23 42.73
C ASP A 421 34.52 67.89 44.10
N GLY A 422 35.44 68.86 44.16
CA GLY A 422 35.78 69.62 45.37
C GLY A 422 36.84 68.97 46.26
N ASP A 423 37.58 67.98 45.73
CA ASP A 423 38.66 67.30 46.42
C ASP A 423 39.77 68.25 46.87
N SER A 424 40.34 67.93 48.03
CA SER A 424 41.43 68.66 48.66
C SER A 424 42.76 67.93 48.51
N GLN A 425 43.85 68.59 48.91
CA GLN A 425 45.17 67.94 49.02
C GLN A 425 45.12 66.70 49.92
N ALA A 426 44.36 66.75 51.02
CA ALA A 426 44.24 65.61 51.92
C ALA A 426 43.56 64.42 51.24
N ASP A 427 42.69 64.67 50.26
CA ASP A 427 42.02 63.61 49.49
C ASP A 427 43.00 63.04 48.45
N PHE A 428 43.75 63.91 47.74
CA PHE A 428 44.85 63.50 46.86
C PHE A 428 45.90 62.61 47.58
N GLU A 429 46.34 63.02 48.78
CA GLU A 429 47.31 62.28 49.60
C GLU A 429 46.72 61.05 50.31
N ALA A 430 45.39 60.94 50.38
CA ALA A 430 44.74 59.78 50.99
C ALA A 430 44.70 58.59 50.02
N VAL A 431 44.66 58.84 48.72
CA VAL A 431 44.53 57.79 47.70
C VAL A 431 45.88 57.37 47.13
N LEU A 432 46.87 58.26 47.14
CA LEU A 432 48.23 57.97 46.69
C LEU A 432 49.17 57.76 47.89
N THR A 433 50.08 56.79 47.80
CA THR A 433 51.10 56.58 48.82
C THR A 433 52.33 57.45 48.52
N GLU A 434 52.78 58.20 49.53
CA GLU A 434 53.91 59.12 49.40
C GLU A 434 55.27 58.38 49.41
N ASN A 435 56.08 58.62 48.38
CA ASN A 435 57.52 58.43 48.45
C ASN A 435 58.23 59.79 48.34
N TYR A 436 58.50 60.37 49.52
CA TYR A 436 59.27 61.58 49.83
C TYR A 436 58.70 62.93 49.37
N ASN A 437 58.38 63.83 50.33
CA ASN A 437 58.31 65.27 50.09
C ASN A 437 58.86 66.13 51.24
N SER A 438 59.78 67.04 50.91
CA SER A 438 60.05 68.28 51.67
C SER A 438 59.61 69.53 50.87
N MET A 439 58.63 69.37 49.98
CA MET A 439 57.95 70.43 49.23
C MET A 439 56.98 71.24 50.12
N ASP A 440 56.83 72.54 49.87
CA ASP A 440 55.84 73.39 50.55
C ASP A 440 54.65 73.68 49.62
N GLU A 441 53.44 73.47 50.14
CA GLU A 441 52.21 73.75 49.42
C GLU A 441 51.85 75.24 49.45
N TRP A 442 51.31 75.76 48.34
CA TRP A 442 50.64 77.06 48.32
C TRP A 442 49.17 76.96 47.88
N ILE A 443 48.27 76.79 48.84
CA ILE A 443 46.81 76.85 48.59
C ILE A 443 46.39 78.31 48.41
N GLU A 444 46.21 78.76 47.17
CA GLU A 444 45.54 80.03 46.88
C GLU A 444 44.03 79.85 46.70
N GLY A 445 43.36 79.14 47.61
CA GLY A 445 41.88 79.04 47.70
C GLY A 445 41.10 78.78 46.40
N GLY A 446 41.72 78.15 45.39
CA GLY A 446 41.21 77.99 44.02
C GLY A 446 40.96 76.53 43.61
N THR A 447 40.84 76.31 42.30
CA THR A 447 40.44 75.04 41.64
C THR A 447 41.60 74.05 41.38
N TYR A 448 42.81 74.30 41.86
CA TYR A 448 43.99 73.45 41.61
C TYR A 448 44.90 73.33 42.83
N ILE A 449 45.77 72.32 42.84
CA ILE A 449 46.90 72.25 43.78
C ILE A 449 48.14 72.84 43.10
N GLN A 450 48.83 73.74 43.81
CA GLN A 450 50.08 74.33 43.35
C GLN A 450 51.24 73.90 44.23
N TRP A 451 52.27 73.36 43.59
CA TRP A 451 53.48 72.89 44.25
C TRP A 451 54.63 73.87 44.02
N SER A 452 55.42 74.11 45.07
CA SER A 452 56.60 74.96 45.03
C SER A 452 57.69 74.40 45.94
N ASP A 453 58.91 74.42 45.44
CA ASP A 453 60.10 74.13 46.22
C ASP A 453 60.39 75.28 47.19
N TYR A 454 60.57 74.97 48.48
CA TYR A 454 60.98 75.93 49.51
C TYR A 454 62.51 76.05 49.65
N ASN A 455 63.28 75.03 49.25
CA ASN A 455 64.72 74.96 49.47
C ASN A 455 65.48 74.17 48.39
N ALA A 456 66.70 74.59 48.03
CA ALA A 456 67.41 74.04 46.87
C ALA A 456 68.00 72.60 47.02
N THR A 457 67.42 71.69 47.82
CA THR A 457 67.94 70.31 47.98
C THR A 457 66.86 69.25 48.23
N GLY A 458 66.77 68.26 47.34
CA GLY A 458 66.17 66.96 47.59
C GLY A 458 64.65 66.90 47.40
N ASP A 459 64.07 67.78 46.57
CA ASP A 459 62.64 68.05 46.53
C ASP A 459 62.01 67.51 45.24
N ALA A 460 61.59 66.24 45.29
CA ALA A 460 60.84 65.57 44.23
C ALA A 460 59.57 64.97 44.82
N MET A 461 58.45 65.11 44.12
CA MET A 461 57.21 64.42 44.49
C MET A 461 57.15 63.09 43.77
N ASP A 462 56.85 62.02 44.50
CA ASP A 462 56.57 60.70 43.95
C ASP A 462 55.37 60.10 44.67
N PHE A 463 54.32 59.85 43.91
CA PHE A 463 53.04 59.33 44.38
C PHE A 463 52.72 58.04 43.66
N GLU A 464 52.46 56.97 44.40
CA GLU A 464 52.16 55.65 43.84
C GLU A 464 50.73 55.23 44.19
N GLY A 465 50.02 54.67 43.21
CA GLY A 465 48.71 54.05 43.39
C GLY A 465 48.71 52.62 42.87
N ALA A 466 48.06 51.72 43.60
CA ALA A 466 47.87 50.34 43.17
C ALA A 466 46.70 50.22 42.18
N ILE A 467 46.82 49.27 41.25
CA ILE A 467 45.78 48.92 40.30
C ILE A 467 45.36 47.48 40.60
N ASP A 468 44.25 47.35 41.34
CA ASP A 468 43.71 46.06 41.78
C ASP A 468 42.52 45.60 40.91
N VAL A 469 42.54 45.91 39.62
CA VAL A 469 41.51 45.53 38.63
C VAL A 469 42.16 44.73 37.50
N PRO A 470 41.59 43.58 37.08
CA PRO A 470 42.07 42.84 35.91
C PRO A 470 42.14 43.75 34.68
N ASN A 471 43.26 43.69 33.98
CA ASN A 471 43.52 44.47 32.78
C ASN A 471 44.49 43.70 31.87
N SER A 472 44.41 43.98 30.57
CA SER A 472 45.23 43.40 29.51
C SER A 472 46.54 44.15 29.28
N GLY A 473 46.70 45.31 29.91
CA GLY A 473 47.92 46.09 29.93
C GLY A 473 47.84 47.41 29.15
N ASP A 474 46.65 47.80 28.74
CA ASP A 474 46.40 49.11 28.14
C ASP A 474 46.11 50.10 29.27
N VAL A 475 46.69 51.30 29.17
CA VAL A 475 46.48 52.37 30.14
C VAL A 475 46.12 53.66 29.43
N MET A 476 45.09 54.32 29.93
CA MET A 476 44.68 55.65 29.50
C MET A 476 44.86 56.64 30.65
N LEU A 477 45.56 57.73 30.38
CA LEU A 477 45.77 58.83 31.30
C LEU A 477 45.05 60.07 30.75
N ASP A 478 44.03 60.53 31.46
CA ASP A 478 43.45 61.86 31.27
C ASP A 478 44.10 62.83 32.26
N LEU A 479 44.60 63.96 31.78
CA LEU A 479 45.42 64.88 32.57
C LEU A 479 45.12 66.34 32.22
N ASP A 480 44.66 67.10 33.23
CA ASP A 480 44.65 68.57 33.19
C ASP A 480 45.77 69.12 34.08
N TYR A 481 46.77 69.69 33.41
CA TYR A 481 47.99 70.18 34.02
C TYR A 481 48.47 71.48 33.38
N TYR A 482 48.91 72.41 34.23
CA TYR A 482 49.62 73.61 33.80
C TYR A 482 50.95 73.79 34.51
N GLY A 483 52.00 74.06 33.74
CA GLY A 483 53.33 74.41 34.23
C GLY A 483 53.86 75.68 33.58
N TYR A 484 54.43 76.57 34.39
CA TYR A 484 55.15 77.74 33.89
C TYR A 484 56.67 77.54 34.04
N SER A 485 57.38 77.54 32.90
CA SER A 485 58.85 77.48 32.79
C SER A 485 59.48 76.30 33.55
N MET A 486 59.55 75.12 32.92
CA MET A 486 60.20 73.97 33.53
C MET A 486 61.68 73.95 33.20
N GLU A 487 62.42 75.02 33.56
CA GLU A 487 63.87 74.93 33.49
C GLU A 487 64.39 73.73 34.28
N GLN A 488 63.59 73.17 35.21
CA GLN A 488 64.01 72.13 36.11
C GLN A 488 62.89 71.19 36.63
N SER A 489 61.79 70.94 35.87
CA SER A 489 60.68 70.12 36.39
C SER A 489 59.69 69.48 35.42
N GLY A 490 59.83 68.18 35.19
CA GLY A 490 58.85 67.37 34.45
C GLY A 490 57.75 66.81 35.36
N ILE A 491 56.60 66.48 34.76
CA ILE A 491 55.67 65.48 35.28
C ILE A 491 55.87 64.19 34.49
N PHE A 492 55.92 63.09 35.21
CA PHE A 492 56.19 61.76 34.70
C PHE A 492 55.13 60.83 35.24
N PHE A 493 54.48 60.12 34.32
CA PHE A 493 53.60 59.03 34.65
C PHE A 493 54.24 57.75 34.13
N TRP A 494 54.50 56.84 35.05
CA TRP A 494 54.96 55.50 34.71
C TRP A 494 54.02 54.49 35.34
N VAL A 495 54.06 53.31 34.75
CA VAL A 495 53.31 52.15 35.21
C VAL A 495 54.24 50.98 35.46
N ASP A 496 53.90 50.20 36.48
CA ASP A 496 54.54 48.93 36.73
C ASP A 496 53.77 47.82 36.00
N ALA A 497 54.33 47.33 34.90
CA ALA A 497 53.85 46.15 34.21
C ALA A 497 54.77 44.96 34.54
N ASN A 498 54.33 44.05 35.43
CA ASN A 498 55.10 42.88 35.87
C ASN A 498 56.49 43.18 36.48
N GLY A 499 56.60 44.20 37.33
CA GLY A 499 57.86 44.59 37.98
C GLY A 499 58.82 45.34 37.06
N THR A 500 58.35 45.84 35.91
CA THR A 500 59.13 46.64 34.96
C THR A 500 58.49 48.01 34.78
N PRO A 501 59.03 49.05 35.44
CA PRO A 501 58.61 50.44 35.24
C PRO A 501 58.72 50.84 33.77
N SER A 502 57.63 51.33 33.21
CA SER A 502 57.55 51.83 31.83
C SER A 502 56.80 53.15 31.80
N ASP A 503 57.32 54.12 31.04
CA ASP A 503 56.77 55.47 30.98
C ASP A 503 55.57 55.54 30.04
N ILE A 504 54.40 56.01 30.50
CA ILE A 504 53.24 56.35 29.65
C ILE A 504 53.40 57.73 29.06
N TYR A 505 53.77 58.68 29.92
CA TYR A 505 53.83 60.08 29.57
C TYR A 505 54.95 60.77 30.32
N CYS A 506 55.76 61.50 29.56
CA CYS A 506 56.82 62.34 30.08
C CYS A 506 56.80 63.62 29.27
N GLN A 507 56.87 64.78 29.93
CA GLN A 507 57.14 66.03 29.23
C GLN A 507 58.15 66.86 30.01
N ALA A 508 59.23 67.22 29.32
CA ALA A 508 60.27 68.11 29.81
C ALA A 508 60.64 69.11 28.69
N PRO A 509 60.55 70.43 28.91
CA PRO A 509 60.69 71.44 27.86
C PRO A 509 62.12 71.83 27.55
N ASN A 510 63.11 71.12 28.08
CA ASN A 510 64.52 71.34 27.74
C ASN A 510 65.24 70.02 27.49
N THR A 511 66.22 70.05 26.58
CA THR A 511 67.20 68.97 26.40
C THR A 511 68.18 68.87 27.57
N ASP A 512 68.04 69.72 28.59
CA ASP A 512 69.01 69.91 29.66
C ASP A 512 68.80 68.92 30.82
N CYS A 513 67.58 68.41 31.02
CA CYS A 513 67.31 67.26 31.89
C CYS A 513 67.79 65.94 31.27
N TYR A 514 67.75 65.78 29.93
CA TYR A 514 68.12 64.53 29.27
C TYR A 514 69.62 64.36 29.02
N THR A 515 70.40 65.45 29.00
CA THR A 515 71.80 65.41 28.54
C THR A 515 72.85 65.39 29.66
N GLY A 516 72.43 65.28 30.93
CA GLY A 516 73.34 65.20 32.08
C GLY A 516 74.27 66.40 32.25
N ASN A 517 73.92 67.57 31.67
CA ASN A 517 74.82 68.71 31.54
C ASN A 517 74.60 69.84 32.56
N TYR A 518 73.63 69.71 33.49
CA TYR A 518 73.43 70.65 34.61
C TYR A 518 73.79 70.00 35.95
N THR A 519 75.09 69.94 36.25
CA THR A 519 75.62 69.31 37.47
C THR A 519 75.61 70.24 38.70
N GLY A 520 74.71 71.23 38.75
CA GLY A 520 74.79 72.34 39.72
C GLY A 520 73.52 72.66 40.50
N ALA A 521 72.37 72.13 40.11
CA ALA A 521 71.09 72.43 40.75
C ALA A 521 70.42 71.23 41.43
N TYR A 522 70.82 70.00 41.07
CA TYR A 522 70.26 68.76 41.61
C TYR A 522 71.35 67.83 42.14
N ASP A 523 71.10 67.19 43.27
CA ASP A 523 71.93 66.15 43.85
C ASP A 523 71.74 64.79 43.17
N ALA A 524 72.63 63.85 43.48
CA ALA A 524 72.62 62.52 42.85
C ALA A 524 71.39 61.67 43.19
N THR A 525 70.64 62.01 44.25
CA THR A 525 69.39 61.36 44.64
C THR A 525 68.25 61.86 43.76
N GLU A 526 68.18 63.18 43.50
CA GLU A 526 67.17 63.78 42.62
C GLU A 526 67.32 63.30 41.16
N TRP A 527 68.56 63.13 40.69
CA TRP A 527 68.84 62.52 39.38
C TRP A 527 68.44 61.03 39.29
N GLY A 528 68.34 60.33 40.41
CA GLY A 528 67.93 58.92 40.46
C GLY A 528 66.43 58.70 40.26
N LEU A 529 65.62 59.76 40.34
CA LEU A 529 64.17 59.75 40.26
C LEU A 529 63.64 60.16 38.87
N GLN A 530 64.54 60.47 37.92
CA GLN A 530 64.17 60.85 36.56
C GLN A 530 64.23 59.63 35.62
N PRO A 531 63.18 59.32 34.87
CA PRO A 531 63.21 58.24 33.88
C PRO A 531 64.06 58.61 32.66
N TYR A 532 64.65 57.61 32.02
CA TYR A 532 65.73 57.77 31.03
C TYR A 532 65.27 57.89 29.56
N THR A 533 63.97 57.86 29.25
CA THR A 533 63.45 57.94 27.86
C THR A 533 62.09 58.65 27.76
N CYS A 534 61.97 59.68 26.90
CA CYS A 534 60.74 60.48 26.71
C CYS A 534 60.29 60.50 25.25
N GLY A 535 58.96 60.46 25.02
CA GLY A 535 58.34 60.40 23.69
C GLY A 535 57.92 61.74 23.07
N VAL A 536 57.75 62.84 23.83
CA VAL A 536 57.22 64.14 23.31
C VAL A 536 58.02 65.34 23.85
N GLU A 537 58.55 66.18 22.95
CA GLU A 537 59.30 67.40 23.28
C GLU A 537 58.49 68.68 22.96
N ALA A 538 58.24 69.55 23.94
CA ALA A 538 57.61 70.86 23.74
C ALA A 538 58.32 71.94 24.56
N THR A 539 58.69 73.08 23.95
CA THR A 539 59.40 74.19 24.63
C THR A 539 58.44 75.33 25.03
N GLY A 540 58.37 75.73 26.31
CA GLY A 540 57.61 76.92 26.76
C GLY A 540 56.71 76.70 27.98
N THR A 541 55.72 77.59 28.18
CA THR A 541 54.57 77.35 29.09
C THR A 541 53.79 76.16 28.57
N ILE A 542 53.44 75.23 29.47
CA ILE A 542 52.74 73.99 29.13
C ILE A 542 51.36 74.03 29.76
N SER A 543 50.35 73.86 28.93
CA SER A 543 48.95 73.72 29.31
C SER A 543 48.47 72.47 28.57
N LEU A 544 48.05 71.47 29.33
CA LEU A 544 47.58 70.21 28.81
C LEU A 544 46.19 69.97 29.36
N ASP A 545 45.34 69.58 28.44
CA ASP A 545 43.96 69.16 28.64
C ASP A 545 43.80 68.07 27.56
N THR A 546 44.34 66.89 27.85
CA THR A 546 44.52 65.85 26.84
C THR A 546 44.58 64.45 27.44
N VAL A 547 44.17 63.50 26.62
CA VAL A 547 44.12 62.07 26.93
C VAL A 547 45.26 61.36 26.21
N PHE A 548 46.01 60.54 26.93
CA PHE A 548 47.09 59.70 26.43
C PHE A 548 46.73 58.22 26.58
N THR A 549 47.01 57.40 25.57
CA THR A 549 46.86 55.95 25.65
C THR A 549 48.17 55.26 25.27
N ASP A 550 48.52 54.18 25.96
CA ASP A 550 49.64 53.31 25.62
C ASP A 550 49.35 51.84 26.02
N SER A 551 50.08 50.90 25.43
CA SER A 551 49.90 49.46 25.62
C SER A 551 51.21 48.79 26.03
N PHE A 552 51.20 48.17 27.21
CA PHE A 552 52.38 47.53 27.81
C PHE A 552 52.43 46.02 27.54
N GLY A 553 51.35 45.46 26.98
CA GLY A 553 51.27 44.04 26.57
C GLY A 553 51.26 43.05 27.73
N ALA A 554 51.09 43.53 28.97
CA ALA A 554 50.91 42.72 30.16
C ALA A 554 50.22 43.53 31.26
N ASN A 555 49.61 42.84 32.23
CA ASN A 555 48.88 43.45 33.34
C ASN A 555 49.70 44.53 34.05
N VAL A 556 49.04 45.65 34.32
CA VAL A 556 49.58 46.78 35.08
C VAL A 556 49.09 46.69 36.52
N ASP A 557 50.05 46.64 37.45
CA ASP A 557 49.82 46.42 38.89
C ASP A 557 49.78 47.74 39.68
N ALA A 558 50.44 48.79 39.17
CA ALA A 558 50.55 50.09 39.82
C ALA A 558 50.87 51.18 38.80
N PHE A 559 50.60 52.42 39.16
CA PHE A 559 51.11 53.60 38.47
C PHE A 559 51.76 54.54 39.49
N SER A 560 52.67 55.38 39.02
CA SER A 560 53.15 56.50 39.82
C SER A 560 53.22 57.80 39.02
N ILE A 561 52.98 58.88 39.77
CA ILE A 561 53.12 60.25 39.34
C ILE A 561 54.36 60.82 40.02
N THR A 562 55.41 61.02 39.24
CA THR A 562 56.66 61.57 39.72
C THR A 562 56.90 62.93 39.08
N GLY A 563 57.30 63.92 39.88
CA GLY A 563 57.84 65.20 39.41
C GLY A 563 56.83 66.33 39.23
N PHE A 564 57.04 67.40 40.00
CA PHE A 564 56.33 68.69 39.94
C PHE A 564 57.23 69.84 40.43
N GLN A 565 58.55 69.70 40.26
CA GLN A 565 59.57 70.51 40.93
C GLN A 565 59.42 72.01 40.54
N CYS A 566 59.62 73.00 41.40
CA CYS A 566 59.41 74.42 41.00
C CYS A 566 60.19 75.36 41.91
N ASP A 567 61.20 76.10 41.45
CA ASP A 567 61.92 77.04 42.33
C ASP A 567 61.10 78.31 42.60
N ARG A 568 60.73 78.49 43.88
CA ARG A 568 60.01 79.65 44.40
C ARG A 568 60.67 81.00 44.07
N ASN A 569 61.98 81.05 43.83
CA ASN A 569 62.73 82.29 43.60
C ASN A 569 62.81 82.74 42.13
N HIS A 570 62.35 81.93 41.18
CA HIS A 570 62.43 82.23 39.75
C HIS A 570 61.06 82.48 39.07
N GLY A 571 59.96 82.30 39.81
CA GLY A 571 58.60 82.55 39.32
C GLY A 571 57.96 81.32 38.65
N ASP A 572 58.54 80.15 38.87
CA ASP A 572 58.10 78.88 38.31
C ASP A 572 57.09 78.22 39.25
N TYR A 573 56.06 77.60 38.68
CA TYR A 573 55.05 76.85 39.44
C TYR A 573 54.37 75.80 38.55
N SER A 574 53.92 74.73 39.20
CA SER A 574 53.18 73.62 38.62
C SER A 574 51.80 73.55 39.24
N ARG A 575 50.79 73.22 38.43
CA ARG A 575 49.39 73.12 38.85
C ARG A 575 48.80 71.86 38.27
N LEU A 576 48.40 70.95 39.15
CA LEU A 576 47.57 69.81 38.80
C LEU A 576 46.12 70.22 39.06
N TYR A 577 45.30 70.14 38.02
CA TYR A 577 43.88 70.45 38.06
C TYR A 577 43.07 69.17 38.26
N SER A 578 43.35 68.17 37.44
CA SER A 578 42.79 66.83 37.56
C SER A 578 43.69 65.78 36.90
N PHE A 579 43.49 64.53 37.29
CA PHE A 579 43.95 63.39 36.51
C PHE A 579 42.98 62.21 36.68
N ALA A 580 42.91 61.35 35.68
CA ALA A 580 42.23 60.06 35.76
C ALA A 580 43.07 58.98 35.08
N VAL A 581 43.28 57.89 35.79
CA VAL A 581 43.96 56.69 35.32
C VAL A 581 42.91 55.63 35.05
N TRP A 582 42.89 55.15 33.81
CA TRP A 582 42.02 54.09 33.36
C TRP A 582 42.83 52.92 32.83
N VAL A 583 42.31 51.71 32.97
CA VAL A 583 42.94 50.48 32.46
C VAL A 583 41.95 49.62 31.69
N ARG A 584 42.46 48.84 30.74
CA ARG A 584 41.72 47.73 30.12
C ARG A 584 42.66 46.58 29.77
#